data_AF-A0A1H6KLE0-F1
#
_entry.id   AF-A0A1H6KLE0-F1
#
_cell.length_a   1.000
_cell.length_b   1.000
_cell.length_c   1.000
_cell.angle_alpha   90.00
_cell.angle_beta   90.00
_cell.angle_gamma   90.00
#
_symmetry.space_group_name_H-M   'P 1'
#
loop_
_entity.id
_entity.type
_entity.pdbx_description
1 polymer ?
#
loop_
_entity_poly.entity_id
_entity_poly.type
_entity_poly.pdbx_seq_one_letter_code
_entity_poly.pdbx_strand_id
1 'polypeptide(L)'
;MPINAEAYIYGGSNLGYSGYPSHDCDKPIKPSKPYSFNSQWEIDSYNSEVENYNSQLQEYISCIEEYTDNANNDIKRIKEKAQEAIDEANY
;
A
#
# COMPACT_ATOMS: atom_id res chain seq x y z
N MET A 1 22.73 -23.41 -24.59
CA MET A 1 21.76 -23.45 -23.48
C MET A 1 21.25 -22.04 -23.29
N PRO A 2 19.98 -21.73 -23.60
CA PRO A 2 19.45 -20.43 -23.22
C PRO A 2 19.33 -20.42 -21.70
N ILE A 3 20.00 -19.45 -21.08
CA ILE A 3 19.84 -19.11 -19.68
C ILE A 3 18.53 -18.33 -19.60
N ASN A 4 17.42 -19.02 -19.30
CA ASN A 4 16.19 -18.37 -18.89
C ASN A 4 16.50 -17.70 -17.55
N ALA A 5 16.73 -16.40 -17.58
CA ALA A 5 16.91 -15.60 -16.39
C ALA A 5 15.54 -15.47 -15.73
N GLU A 6 15.18 -16.40 -14.85
CA GLU A 6 14.13 -16.16 -13.87
C GLU A 6 14.61 -15.02 -12.98
N ALA A 7 14.26 -13.79 -13.34
CA ALA A 7 14.49 -12.65 -12.49
C ALA A 7 13.61 -12.84 -11.26
N TYR A 8 14.18 -13.33 -10.16
CA TYR A 8 13.48 -13.44 -8.89
C TYR A 8 12.98 -12.04 -8.50
N ILE A 9 11.67 -11.79 -8.68
CA ILE A 9 11.05 -10.53 -8.27
C ILE A 9 10.98 -10.54 -6.75
N TYR A 10 11.93 -9.84 -6.14
CA TYR A 10 11.96 -9.61 -4.70
C TYR A 10 10.86 -8.62 -4.33
N GLY A 11 9.91 -9.05 -3.49
CA GLY A 11 8.81 -8.21 -3.02
C GLY A 11 7.61 -9.04 -2.54
N GLY A 12 6.70 -8.41 -1.81
CA GLY A 12 5.47 -9.05 -1.37
C GLY A 12 4.48 -9.31 -2.51
N SER A 13 3.32 -9.82 -2.13
CA SER A 13 2.20 -10.15 -3.02
C SER A 13 0.90 -9.94 -2.28
N ASN A 14 -0.11 -9.38 -2.95
CA ASN A 14 -1.47 -9.40 -2.39
C ASN A 14 -2.29 -10.58 -2.94
N LEU A 15 -1.74 -11.36 -3.89
CA LEU A 15 -2.45 -12.49 -4.47
C LEU A 15 -2.55 -13.62 -3.44
N GLY A 16 -3.75 -13.79 -2.89
CA GLY A 16 -4.08 -14.87 -1.96
C GLY A 16 -4.81 -16.03 -2.65
N TYR A 17 -5.18 -17.04 -1.84
CA TYR A 17 -5.93 -18.20 -2.31
C TYR A 17 -7.27 -17.83 -2.97
N SER A 18 -7.95 -16.81 -2.44
CA SER A 18 -9.27 -16.35 -2.93
C SER A 18 -9.17 -15.27 -4.02
N GLY A 19 -7.98 -15.02 -4.57
CA GLY A 19 -7.74 -13.99 -5.58
C GLY A 19 -7.07 -12.74 -5.01
N TYR A 20 -7.47 -11.57 -5.52
CA TYR A 20 -6.86 -10.28 -5.20
C TYR A 20 -7.78 -9.46 -4.28
N PRO A 21 -7.64 -9.56 -2.95
CA PRO A 21 -8.50 -8.82 -2.01
C PRO A 21 -8.23 -7.32 -2.13
N SER A 22 -9.20 -6.49 -1.74
CA SER A 22 -8.94 -5.06 -1.51
C SER A 22 -8.04 -4.87 -0.29
N HIS A 23 -7.37 -3.72 -0.20
CA HIS A 23 -6.60 -3.34 0.97
C HIS A 23 -7.50 -3.26 2.21
N ASP A 24 -6.91 -3.48 3.39
CA ASP A 24 -7.54 -3.38 4.70
C ASP A 24 -7.05 -2.15 5.49
N CYS A 25 -6.35 -1.22 4.85
CA CYS A 25 -5.84 0.00 5.49
C CYS A 25 -6.95 0.88 6.09
N ASP A 26 -6.76 1.29 7.34
CA ASP A 26 -7.70 2.14 8.08
C ASP A 26 -7.47 3.62 7.82
N LYS A 27 -8.45 4.26 7.16
CA LYS A 27 -8.38 5.70 6.89
C LYS A 27 -8.68 6.51 8.16
N PRO A 28 -7.77 7.39 8.62
CA PRO A 28 -8.01 8.18 9.82
C PRO A 28 -9.06 9.27 9.60
N ILE A 29 -9.73 9.65 10.68
CA ILE A 29 -10.73 10.73 10.70
C ILE A 29 -10.05 12.03 11.08
N LYS A 30 -10.15 13.03 10.20
CA LYS A 30 -9.59 14.36 10.46
C LYS A 30 -10.34 15.02 11.63
N PRO A 31 -9.62 15.57 12.64
CA PRO A 31 -10.26 16.28 13.74
C PRO A 31 -10.99 17.52 13.24
N SER A 32 -12.13 17.81 13.85
CA SER A 32 -12.93 18.99 13.53
C SER A 32 -12.34 20.20 14.23
N LYS A 33 -11.89 21.19 13.46
CA LYS A 33 -11.35 22.42 14.04
C LYS A 33 -12.46 23.24 14.70
N PRO A 34 -12.33 23.62 15.99
CA PRO A 34 -13.26 24.53 16.64
C PRO A 34 -13.32 25.90 15.97
N TYR A 35 -14.48 26.58 16.04
CA TYR A 35 -14.65 27.92 15.49
C TYR A 35 -13.79 28.97 16.21
N SER A 36 -13.63 28.83 17.52
CA SER A 36 -12.76 29.64 18.36
C SER A 36 -12.16 28.78 19.46
N PHE A 37 -11.03 29.23 20.00
CA PHE A 37 -10.42 28.66 21.21
C PHE A 37 -10.57 29.66 22.35
N ASN A 38 -11.13 29.24 23.47
CA ASN A 38 -11.40 30.10 24.63
C ASN A 38 -10.39 29.90 25.78
N SER A 39 -9.49 28.92 25.64
CA SER A 39 -8.46 28.64 26.63
C SER A 39 -7.25 27.94 26.00
N GLN A 40 -6.11 27.97 26.68
CA GLN A 40 -4.92 27.22 26.27
C GLN A 40 -5.17 25.72 26.24
N TRP A 41 -5.98 25.20 27.18
CA TRP A 41 -6.35 23.78 27.20
C TRP A 41 -7.08 23.33 25.93
N GLU A 42 -7.98 24.14 25.38
CA GLU A 42 -8.67 23.81 24.11
C GLU A 42 -7.70 23.75 22.93
N ILE A 43 -6.68 24.63 22.93
CA ILE A 43 -5.62 24.63 21.93
C ILE A 43 -4.78 23.37 22.06
N ASP A 44 -4.35 23.04 23.28
CA ASP A 44 -3.51 21.88 23.55
C ASP A 44 -4.24 20.58 23.20
N SER A 45 -5.52 20.45 23.56
CA SER A 45 -6.36 19.29 23.21
C SER A 45 -6.47 19.12 21.69
N TYR A 46 -6.78 20.19 20.96
CA TYR A 46 -6.88 20.12 19.50
C TYR A 46 -5.53 19.80 18.84
N ASN A 47 -4.42 20.34 19.36
CA ASN A 47 -3.08 20.01 18.87
C ASN A 47 -2.77 18.53 19.06
N SER A 48 -3.10 17.94 20.22
CA SER A 48 -2.95 16.49 20.44
C SER A 48 -3.80 15.65 19.48
N GLU A 49 -5.03 16.07 19.18
CA GLU A 49 -5.87 15.39 18.16
C GLU A 49 -5.23 15.46 16.77
N VAL A 50 -4.67 16.62 16.39
CA VAL A 50 -3.98 16.81 15.10
C VAL A 50 -2.72 15.95 15.01
N GLU A 51 -1.91 15.90 16.08
CA GLU A 51 -0.73 15.04 16.15
C GLU A 51 -1.10 13.58 15.98
N ASN A 52 -2.14 13.12 16.68
CA ASN A 52 -2.62 11.76 16.58
C ASN A 52 -3.14 11.43 15.17
N TYR A 53 -3.94 12.32 14.56
CA TYR A 53 -4.39 12.18 13.17
C TYR A 53 -3.22 12.09 12.20
N ASN A 54 -2.19 12.93 12.36
CA ASN A 54 -1.03 12.92 11.49
C ASN A 54 -0.27 11.61 11.58
N SER A 55 -0.12 11.03 12.78
CA SER A 55 0.49 9.71 12.97
C SER A 55 -0.28 8.62 12.22
N GLN A 56 -1.59 8.54 12.45
CA GLN A 56 -2.44 7.56 11.77
C GLN A 56 -2.47 7.75 10.26
N LEU A 57 -2.35 8.99 9.78
CA LEU A 57 -2.30 9.29 8.35
C LEU A 57 -1.02 8.75 7.71
N GLN A 58 0.13 8.81 8.41
CA GLN A 58 1.36 8.21 7.90
C GLN A 58 1.23 6.68 7.83
N GLU A 59 0.68 6.04 8.86
CA GLU A 59 0.42 4.60 8.87
C GLU A 59 -0.49 4.17 7.71
N TYR A 60 -1.59 4.92 7.49
CA TYR A 60 -2.49 4.68 6.36
C TYR A 60 -1.78 4.82 5.01
N ILE A 61 -0.97 5.86 4.82
CA ILE A 61 -0.23 6.06 3.56
C ILE A 61 0.74 4.91 3.33
N SER A 62 1.56 4.55 4.32
CA SER A 62 2.50 3.43 4.20
C SER A 62 1.80 2.11 3.88
N CYS A 63 0.62 1.86 4.47
CA CYS A 63 -0.18 0.68 4.16
C CYS A 63 -0.64 0.66 2.68
N ILE A 64 -1.14 1.77 2.13
CA ILE A 64 -1.55 1.77 0.71
C ILE A 64 -0.35 1.70 -0.24
N GLU A 65 0.79 2.27 0.14
CA GLU A 65 2.05 2.15 -0.60
C GLU A 65 2.48 0.68 -0.69
N GLU A 66 2.51 -0.04 0.44
CA GLU A 66 2.83 -1.46 0.46
C GLU A 66 1.88 -2.29 -0.41
N TYR A 67 0.57 -2.07 -0.27
CA TYR A 67 -0.43 -2.76 -1.10
C TYR A 67 -0.19 -2.48 -2.59
N THR A 68 0.12 -1.24 -2.96
CA THR A 68 0.37 -0.86 -4.37
C THR A 68 1.67 -1.46 -4.90
N ASP A 69 2.73 -1.48 -4.10
CA ASP A 69 4.01 -2.09 -4.47
C ASP A 69 3.88 -3.59 -4.69
N ASN A 70 3.16 -4.28 -3.80
CA ASN A 70 2.84 -5.69 -3.96
C ASN A 70 2.05 -5.96 -5.26
N ALA A 71 1.10 -5.09 -5.62
CA ALA A 71 0.37 -5.19 -6.88
C ALA A 71 1.24 -5.01 -8.11
N ASN A 72 2.16 -4.04 -8.09
CA ASN A 72 3.10 -3.86 -9.18
C ASN A 72 4.03 -5.06 -9.34
N ASN A 73 4.47 -5.66 -8.23
CA ASN A 73 5.27 -6.89 -8.23
C ASN A 73 4.49 -8.09 -8.81
N ASP A 74 3.23 -8.25 -8.42
CA ASP A 74 2.34 -9.30 -8.96
C ASP A 74 2.14 -9.12 -10.48
N ILE A 75 1.84 -7.91 -10.95
CA ILE A 75 1.67 -7.59 -12.37
C ILE A 75 2.94 -7.94 -13.16
N LYS A 76 4.11 -7.59 -12.60
CA LYS A 76 5.39 -7.87 -13.25
C LYS A 76 5.63 -9.38 -13.37
N ARG A 77 5.42 -10.15 -12.29
CA ARG A 77 5.51 -11.63 -12.30
C ARG A 77 4.56 -12.26 -13.32
N ILE A 78 3.33 -11.78 -13.40
CA ILE A 78 2.33 -12.28 -14.36
C ILE A 78 2.79 -12.04 -15.80
N LYS A 79 3.29 -10.83 -16.11
CA LYS A 79 3.79 -10.51 -17.46
C LYS A 79 4.99 -11.36 -17.86
N GLU A 80 5.94 -11.57 -16.94
CA GLU A 80 7.10 -12.42 -17.17
C GLU A 80 6.68 -13.87 -17.46
N LYS A 81 5.80 -14.46 -16.63
CA LYS A 81 5.29 -15.82 -16.86
C LYS A 81 4.45 -15.96 -18.14
N ALA A 82 3.69 -14.94 -18.52
CA ALA A 82 2.98 -14.94 -19.79
C ALA A 82 3.96 -14.92 -20.99
N GLN A 83 5.05 -14.13 -20.89
CA GLN A 83 6.07 -14.09 -21.93
C GLN A 83 6.83 -15.41 -22.04
N GLU A 84 7.21 -16.03 -20.92
CA GLU A 84 7.86 -17.35 -20.89
C GLU A 84 7.03 -18.41 -21.64
N ALA A 85 5.70 -18.43 -21.43
CA ALA A 85 4.81 -19.36 -22.12
C ALA A 85 4.72 -19.11 -23.64
N ILE A 86 4.79 -17.84 -24.07
CA ILE A 86 4.84 -17.48 -25.49
C ILE A 86 6.16 -17.94 -26.11
N ASP A 87 7.27 -17.73 -25.40
CA ASP A 87 8.60 -18.11 -25.87
C ASP A 87 8.75 -19.63 -25.99
N GLU A 88 8.17 -20.39 -25.04
CA GLU A 88 8.12 -21.86 -25.09
C GLU A 88 7.35 -22.37 -26.32
N ALA A 89 6.21 -21.74 -26.66
CA ALA A 89 5.40 -22.13 -27.81
C ALA A 89 6.05 -21.80 -29.17
N ASN A 90 6.96 -20.82 -29.21
CA ASN A 90 7.65 -20.39 -30.43
C ASN A 90 9.00 -21.12 -30.65
N TYR A 91 9.36 -22.05 -29.77
CA TYR A 91 10.56 -22.88 -29.86
C TYR A 91 10.28 -24.21 -30.56
#